data_AF-A0A2V6BXG6-F1
#
_entry.id   AF-A0A2V6BXG6-F1
#
_cell.length_a   1.000
_cell.length_b   1.000
_cell.length_c   1.000
_cell.angle_alpha   90.00
_cell.angle_beta   90.00
_cell.angle_gamma   90.00
#
_symmetry.space_group_name_H-M   'P 1'
#
loop_
_entity.id
_entity.type
_entity.pdbx_description
1 polymer ?
#
loop_
_entity_poly.entity_id
_entity_poly.type
_entity_poly.pdbx_seq_one_letter_code
_entity_poly.pdbx_strand_id
1 'polypeptide(L)' 'MPKFFIKTYGCQMNERDSEQVAHSLIARGYERVSCETEADVVL' A
#
# COMPACT_ATOMS: atom_id res chain seq x y z
N MET A 1 -12.46 2.74 -7.96
CA MET A 1 -11.72 3.28 -6.81
C MET A 1 -10.24 3.14 -7.14
N PRO A 2 -9.38 4.13 -6.81
CA PRO A 2 -7.97 4.05 -7.13
C PRO A 2 -7.29 2.93 -6.34
N LYS A 3 -6.47 2.13 -7.01
CA LYS A 3 -5.83 0.92 -6.46
C LYS A 3 -4.38 1.20 -6.11
N PHE A 4 -3.91 0.66 -4.99
CA PHE A 4 -2.52 0.81 -4.58
C PHE A 4 -1.87 -0.51 -4.15
N PHE A 5 -0.57 -0.63 -4.41
CA PHE A 5 0.27 -1.75 -3.99
C PHE A 5 1.44 -1.21 -3.16
N ILE A 6 1.73 -1.87 -2.03
CA ILE A 6 2.89 -1.53 -1.20
C ILE A 6 3.84 -2.72 -1.16
N LYS A 7 5.10 -2.49 -1.54
CA LYS A 7 6.17 -3.48 -1.55
C LYS A 7 7.17 -3.22 -0.43
N THR A 8 7.14 -4.08 0.60
CA THR A 8 8.05 -3.99 1.74
C THR A 8 9.31 -4.81 1.53
N TYR A 9 10.48 -4.21 1.71
CA TYR A 9 11.79 -4.88 1.57
C TYR A 9 12.35 -5.47 2.90
N GLY A 10 11.49 -5.89 3.83
CA GLY A 10 11.87 -6.75 4.96
C GLY A 10 12.57 -6.10 6.16
N CYS A 11 12.47 -4.78 6.32
CA CYS A 11 12.85 -4.12 7.58
C CYS A 11 11.60 -3.91 8.44
N GLN A 12 11.67 -4.22 9.75
CA GLN A 12 10.57 -4.03 10.71
C GLN A 12 10.03 -2.58 10.71
N MET A 13 10.91 -1.60 10.49
CA MET A 13 10.54 -0.20 10.34
C MET A 13 9.71 0.04 9.06
N ASN A 14 10.12 -0.58 7.95
CA ASN A 14 9.42 -0.46 6.68
C ASN A 14 8.05 -1.13 6.69
N GLU A 15 7.86 -2.22 7.45
CA GLU A 15 6.55 -2.89 7.59
C GLU A 15 5.54 -2.01 8.34
N ARG A 16 5.97 -1.43 9.47
CA ARG A 16 5.12 -0.55 10.28
C ARG A 16 4.77 0.75 9.54
N ASP A 17 5.71 1.33 8.81
CA ASP A 17 5.43 2.52 7.99
C ASP A 17 4.49 2.18 6.83
N SER A 18 4.67 1.01 6.21
CA SER A 18 3.78 0.52 5.16
C SER A 18 2.35 0.28 5.64
N GLU A 19 2.17 -0.23 6.86
CA GLU A 19 0.84 -0.34 7.47
C GLU A 19 0.18 1.01 7.71
N GLN A 20 0.92 2.00 8.22
CA GLN A 20 0.38 3.35 8.44
C GLN A 20 -0.04 4.01 7.12
N VAL A 21 0.79 3.88 6.07
CA VAL A 21 0.47 4.39 4.74
C VAL A 21 -0.75 3.67 4.15
N ALA A 22 -0.82 2.33 4.28
CA ALA A 22 -1.97 1.57 3.84
C ALA A 22 -3.27 2.03 4.52
N HIS A 23 -3.23 2.25 5.84
CA HIS A 23 -4.39 2.73 6.60
C HIS A 23 -4.85 4.10 6.13
N SER A 24 -3.91 5.03 5.90
CA SER A 24 -4.24 6.37 5.41
C SER A 24 -4.83 6.34 3.99
N LEU A 25 -4.37 5.43 3.13
CA LEU A 25 -4.88 5.26 1.77
C LEU A 25 -6.28 4.63 1.76
N ILE A 26 -6.49 3.59 2.57
CA ILE A 26 -7.82 2.97 2.74
C ILE A 26 -8.82 3.99 3.30
N ALA A 27 -8.45 4.79 4.29
CA ALA A 27 -9.31 5.85 4.83
C ALA A 27 -9.67 6.94 3.81
N ARG A 28 -8.83 7.13 2.77
CA ARG A 28 -9.09 8.03 1.63
C ARG A 28 -9.90 7.36 0.52
N GLY A 29 -10.29 6.09 0.66
CA GLY A 29 -11.09 5.35 -0.32
C GLY A 29 -10.26 4.65 -1.39
N TYR A 30 -8.97 4.43 -1.16
CA TYR A 30 -8.13 3.61 -2.03
C TYR A 30 -8.29 2.13 -1.69
N GLU A 31 -8.13 1.28 -2.70
CA GLU A 31 -8.23 -0.17 -2.55
C GLU A 31 -6.84 -0.81 -2.63
N ARG A 32 -6.50 -1.65 -1.64
CA ARG A 32 -5.22 -2.36 -1.63
C ARG A 32 -5.30 -3.55 -2.57
N VAL A 33 -4.35 -3.66 -3.49
CA VAL A 33 -4.20 -4.84 -4.37
C VAL A 33 -3.02 -5.71 -3.95
N SER A 34 -3.03 -6.95 -4.43
CA SER A 34 -1.99 -7.96 -4.16
C SER A 34 -0.88 -7.99 -5.22
N CYS A 35 -1.08 -7.30 -6.35
CA CYS A 35 -0.15 -7.26 -7.48
C CYS A 35 0.11 -5.82 -7.93
N GLU A 36 1.38 -5.51 -8.21
CA GLU A 36 1.78 -4.21 -8.76
C GLU A 36 1.14 -3.91 -10.12
N THR A 37 0.84 -4.94 -10.91
CA THR A 37 0.22 -4.83 -12.24
C THR A 37 -1.24 -4.38 -12.21
N GLU A 38 -1.90 -4.49 -11.06
CA GLU A 38 -3.29 -4.09 -10.86
C GLU A 38 -3.41 -2.75 -10.14
N ALA A 39 -2.29 -2.16 -9.74
CA ALA A 39 -2.24 -0.93 -8.98
C ALA A 39 -2.13 0.29 -9.89
N ASP A 40 -2.87 1.35 -9.55
CA ASP A 40 -2.66 2.67 -10.13
C ASP A 40 -1.45 3.37 -9.49
N VAL A 41 -1.10 2.98 -8.26
CA VAL A 41 -0.01 3.55 -7.45
C VAL A 41 0.80 2.43 -6.79
N VAL A 42 2.13 2.45 -6.97
CA VAL A 42 3.07 1.50 -6.35
C VAL A 42 3.99 2.25 -5.38
N LEU A 43 4.11 1.75 -4.15
CA LEU A 43 4.89 2.31 -3.04
C LEU A 43 5.92 1.31 -2.52
#